data_AF-A0A8S9MPC5-F1
#
_entry.id   AF-A0A8S9MPC5-F1
#
_cell.length_a   1.000
_cell.length_b   1.000
_cell.length_c   1.000
_cell.angle_alpha   90.00
_cell.angle_beta   90.00
_cell.angle_gamma   90.00
#
_symmetry.space_group_name_H-M   'P 1'
#
loop_
_entity.id
_entity.type
_entity.pdbx_description
1 polymer ?
#
loop_
_entity_poly.entity_id
_entity_poly.type
_entity_poly.pdbx_seq_one_letter_code
_entity_poly.pdbx_strand_id
1 'polypeptide(L)'
;MAPKRTKAASRIKPPYTRGEPEDYIVPPTYPWPREEGTEISITDPNIPKSSETRWDKEASRHYNTLLNTNIFPTCFVDAGALSDLGLHEDLHAVLQVLGIADLYHRTHPLYPDLHSISLETLTKIYEMSKEYTQTSFPRMFIPEQAFWKFIASRDFKSRSASQSHICNPVLRITAKVLSNLLFTKDQTSKVTQGEMQMLCVGVEDELKSSAIGILTAPMITSPGCVLVQMFVDKKARVVKGSLKKDRSESLLTPLFRHFELDISVYQCNETAAFIDVPYLINCQILRGETTYSFLSQDGRNLYCKMPQPNITPLSDVTNIYFIPDA
;
A
#
# COMPACT_ATOMS: atom_id res chain seq x y z
N MET A 1 -80.69 -52.89 -4.68
CA MET A 1 -80.58 -52.24 -3.36
C MET A 1 -79.71 -53.11 -2.47
N ALA A 2 -78.49 -52.67 -2.16
CA ALA A 2 -77.59 -53.33 -1.21
C ALA A 2 -77.42 -52.41 0.01
N PRO A 3 -77.38 -52.94 1.25
CA PRO A 3 -77.40 -52.14 2.46
C PRO A 3 -76.00 -51.62 2.84
N LYS A 4 -75.98 -50.40 3.39
CA LYS A 4 -74.81 -49.68 3.91
C LYS A 4 -74.20 -50.44 5.10
N ARG A 5 -72.87 -50.60 5.11
CA ARG A 5 -72.11 -51.12 6.26
C ARG A 5 -71.18 -50.02 6.78
N THR A 6 -71.47 -49.53 7.98
CA THR A 6 -70.73 -48.52 8.73
C THR A 6 -69.41 -49.12 9.24
N LYS A 7 -68.27 -48.44 8.99
CA LYS A 7 -66.97 -48.81 9.58
C LYS A 7 -66.77 -48.10 10.92
N ALA A 8 -66.42 -48.89 11.93
CA ALA A 8 -66.06 -48.44 13.27
C ALA A 8 -64.73 -47.67 13.27
N ALA A 9 -64.68 -46.58 14.04
CA ALA A 9 -63.49 -45.77 14.23
C ALA A 9 -62.48 -46.48 15.14
N SER A 10 -61.29 -46.77 14.61
CA SER A 10 -60.15 -47.29 15.37
C SER A 10 -59.37 -46.14 15.99
N ARG A 11 -59.22 -46.19 17.31
CA ARG A 11 -58.46 -45.25 18.16
C ARG A 11 -56.97 -45.33 17.81
N ILE A 12 -56.46 -44.36 17.07
CA ILE A 12 -55.01 -44.18 16.87
C ILE A 12 -54.48 -43.41 18.10
N LYS A 13 -53.49 -43.98 18.79
CA LYS A 13 -52.77 -43.31 19.89
C LYS A 13 -52.03 -42.08 19.33
N PRO A 14 -52.01 -40.94 20.04
CA PRO A 14 -51.29 -39.76 19.55
C PRO A 14 -49.78 -40.05 19.50
N PRO A 15 -49.07 -39.58 18.46
CA PRO A 15 -47.63 -39.69 18.41
C PRO A 15 -47.01 -38.80 19.49
N TYR A 16 -45.94 -39.33 20.09
CA TYR A 16 -45.00 -38.67 20.99
C TYR A 16 -44.99 -37.15 20.89
N THR A 17 -45.27 -36.47 22.00
CA THR A 17 -44.94 -35.07 22.21
C THR A 17 -43.44 -34.92 21.97
N ARG A 18 -43.08 -34.35 20.81
CA ARG A 18 -41.73 -33.86 20.53
C ARG A 18 -41.41 -32.87 21.65
N GLY A 19 -40.42 -33.20 22.49
CA GLY A 19 -39.88 -32.24 23.46
C GLY A 19 -39.58 -30.93 22.73
N GLU A 20 -39.91 -29.82 23.36
CA GLU A 20 -39.60 -28.50 22.82
C GLU A 20 -38.14 -28.46 22.37
N PRO A 21 -37.82 -27.88 21.20
CA PRO A 21 -36.44 -27.73 20.79
C PRO A 21 -35.75 -26.94 21.90
N GLU A 22 -34.68 -27.50 22.48
CA GLU A 22 -33.77 -26.74 23.31
C GLU A 22 -33.43 -25.47 22.53
N ASP A 23 -33.79 -24.30 23.06
CA ASP A 23 -33.43 -23.01 22.48
C ASP A 23 -31.90 -22.95 22.46
N TYR A 24 -31.32 -23.37 21.34
CA TYR A 24 -29.89 -23.33 21.12
C TYR A 24 -29.50 -21.86 21.01
N ILE A 25 -29.17 -21.26 22.15
CA ILE A 25 -28.67 -19.89 22.22
C ILE A 25 -27.31 -19.90 21.52
N VAL A 26 -27.31 -19.43 20.27
CA VAL A 26 -26.08 -19.24 19.50
C VAL A 26 -25.16 -18.33 20.32
N PRO A 27 -23.93 -18.74 20.63
CA PRO A 27 -23.04 -17.96 21.49
C PRO A 27 -22.68 -16.62 20.82
N PRO A 28 -22.38 -15.57 21.61
CA PRO A 28 -21.93 -14.27 21.08
C PRO A 28 -20.67 -14.39 20.22
N THR A 29 -19.82 -15.38 20.51
CA THR A 29 -18.56 -15.64 19.83
C THR A 29 -18.70 -16.44 18.53
N TYR A 30 -19.89 -16.97 18.22
CA TYR A 30 -20.13 -17.69 16.97
C TYR A 30 -19.79 -16.78 15.76
N PRO A 31 -19.02 -17.25 14.75
CA PRO A 31 -18.73 -18.64 14.39
C PRO A 31 -17.45 -19.25 15.01
N TRP A 32 -16.86 -18.62 16.03
CA TRP A 32 -15.65 -19.12 16.70
C TRP A 32 -15.96 -20.03 17.90
N PRO A 33 -15.08 -21.01 18.22
CA PRO A 33 -13.82 -21.36 17.56
C PRO A 33 -14.01 -22.21 16.28
N ARG A 34 -13.11 -22.06 15.30
CA ARG A 34 -13.13 -22.77 14.02
C ARG A 34 -11.72 -22.88 13.43
N GLU A 35 -11.56 -23.77 12.46
CA GLU A 35 -10.30 -23.93 11.72
C GLU A 35 -9.92 -22.62 11.01
N GLU A 36 -8.74 -22.10 11.33
CA GLU A 36 -8.22 -20.89 10.73
C GLU A 36 -8.02 -21.05 9.22
N GLY A 37 -8.25 -19.99 8.45
CA GLY A 37 -8.09 -20.03 6.99
C GLY A 37 -9.23 -20.68 6.21
N THR A 38 -10.34 -21.05 6.87
CA THR A 38 -11.55 -21.57 6.20
C THR A 38 -12.57 -20.47 5.92
N GLU A 39 -13.31 -20.54 4.81
CA GLU A 39 -14.35 -19.55 4.51
C GLU A 39 -15.57 -19.68 5.42
N ILE A 40 -16.22 -18.56 5.73
CA ILE A 40 -17.49 -18.51 6.46
C ILE A 40 -18.65 -18.60 5.48
N SER A 41 -19.57 -19.54 5.70
CA SER A 41 -20.79 -19.64 4.90
C SER A 41 -21.73 -18.46 5.15
N ILE A 42 -21.91 -17.61 4.14
CA ILE A 42 -22.83 -16.45 4.24
C ILE A 42 -24.30 -16.87 4.30
N THR A 43 -24.62 -18.11 3.90
CA THR A 43 -25.97 -18.67 3.99
C THR A 43 -26.30 -19.24 5.37
N ASP A 44 -25.34 -19.23 6.31
CA ASP A 44 -25.55 -19.71 7.67
C ASP A 44 -26.73 -18.98 8.35
N PRO A 45 -27.73 -19.71 8.87
CA PRO A 45 -28.88 -19.10 9.54
C PRO A 45 -28.55 -18.55 10.93
N ASN A 46 -27.48 -19.01 11.57
CA ASN A 46 -27.05 -18.57 12.90
C ASN A 46 -26.30 -17.25 12.88
N ILE A 47 -25.82 -16.84 11.69
CA ILE A 47 -25.16 -15.55 11.50
C ILE A 47 -26.23 -14.50 11.15
N PRO A 48 -26.41 -13.44 11.97
CA PRO A 48 -27.38 -12.40 11.69
C PRO A 48 -26.99 -11.62 10.43
N LYS A 49 -27.99 -11.03 9.76
CA LYS A 49 -27.75 -10.21 8.56
C LYS A 49 -26.87 -8.98 8.86
N SER A 50 -27.06 -8.38 10.03
CA SER A 50 -26.30 -7.24 10.54
C SER A 50 -26.36 -7.25 12.08
N SER A 51 -25.26 -6.93 12.74
CA SER A 51 -25.20 -6.80 14.20
C SER A 51 -24.07 -5.86 14.63
N GLU A 52 -24.31 -5.04 15.65
CA GLU A 52 -23.27 -4.20 16.26
C GLU A 52 -22.47 -4.94 17.34
N THR A 53 -23.04 -6.00 17.92
CA THR A 53 -22.51 -6.68 19.11
C THR A 53 -22.04 -8.11 18.83
N ARG A 54 -22.40 -8.67 17.67
CA ARG A 54 -22.09 -10.04 17.28
C ARG A 54 -21.45 -10.07 15.91
N TRP A 55 -20.73 -11.15 15.63
CA TRP A 55 -20.27 -11.43 14.28
C TRP A 55 -21.47 -11.60 13.33
N ASP A 56 -21.47 -10.85 12.23
CA ASP A 56 -22.59 -10.84 11.28
C ASP A 56 -22.17 -11.25 9.86
N LYS A 57 -23.13 -11.26 8.95
CA LYS A 57 -22.89 -11.63 7.54
C LYS A 57 -21.98 -10.63 6.84
N GLU A 58 -21.89 -9.39 7.30
CA GLU A 58 -21.02 -8.37 6.72
C GLU A 58 -19.56 -8.60 7.14
N ALA A 59 -19.30 -8.77 8.43
CA ALA A 59 -18.00 -9.20 8.97
C ALA A 59 -17.51 -10.50 8.31
N SER A 60 -18.43 -11.44 8.08
CA SER A 60 -18.13 -12.69 7.37
C SER A 60 -17.66 -12.47 5.93
N ARG A 61 -18.28 -11.54 5.19
CA ARG A 61 -17.84 -11.19 3.83
C ARG A 61 -16.48 -10.51 3.82
N HIS A 62 -16.23 -9.62 4.79
CA HIS A 62 -14.93 -8.95 4.92
C HIS A 62 -13.82 -9.95 5.21
N TYR A 63 -14.05 -10.87 6.16
CA TYR A 63 -13.13 -11.97 6.46
C TYR A 63 -12.86 -12.83 5.22
N ASN A 64 -13.90 -13.29 4.50
CA ASN A 64 -13.70 -14.09 3.29
C ASN A 64 -12.95 -13.32 2.19
N THR A 65 -13.14 -12.00 2.09
CA THR A 65 -12.40 -11.16 1.14
C THR A 65 -10.92 -11.08 1.50
N LEU A 66 -10.60 -10.88 2.78
CA LEU A 66 -9.22 -10.86 3.27
C LEU A 66 -8.55 -12.22 3.08
N LEU A 67 -9.26 -13.31 3.41
CA LEU A 67 -8.78 -14.67 3.24
C LEU A 67 -8.40 -15.00 1.79
N ASN A 68 -9.17 -14.47 0.82
CA ASN A 68 -8.92 -14.66 -0.61
C ASN A 68 -7.99 -13.61 -1.23
N THR A 69 -7.45 -12.68 -0.44
CA THR A 69 -6.51 -11.67 -0.93
C THR A 69 -5.10 -12.27 -0.98
N ASN A 70 -4.44 -12.17 -2.13
CA ASN A 70 -3.03 -12.55 -2.22
C ASN A 70 -2.16 -11.48 -1.57
N ILE A 71 -1.51 -11.82 -0.48
CA ILE A 71 -0.67 -10.87 0.25
C ILE A 71 0.79 -11.05 -0.14
N PHE A 72 1.48 -9.93 -0.33
CA PHE A 72 2.87 -9.87 -0.74
C PHE A 72 3.64 -8.95 0.22
N PRO A 73 4.93 -9.21 0.43
CA PRO A 73 5.76 -8.34 1.25
C PRO A 73 5.83 -6.92 0.68
N THR A 74 5.84 -5.94 1.56
CA THR A 74 6.20 -4.56 1.20
C THR A 74 7.66 -4.55 0.75
N CYS A 75 7.93 -3.84 -0.35
CA CYS A 75 9.29 -3.74 -0.89
C CYS A 75 10.02 -2.55 -0.27
N PHE A 76 11.01 -2.81 0.57
CA PHE A 76 11.81 -1.81 1.28
C PHE A 76 13.10 -1.47 0.52
N VAL A 77 13.83 -0.46 0.95
CA VAL A 77 15.12 -0.13 0.31
C VAL A 77 16.21 -1.02 0.87
N ASP A 78 17.06 -1.55 0.00
CA ASP A 78 18.35 -2.12 0.41
C ASP A 78 19.39 -0.98 0.48
N ALA A 79 19.71 -0.54 1.69
CA ALA A 79 20.62 0.57 1.93
C ALA A 79 22.06 0.27 1.44
N GLY A 80 22.51 -0.98 1.57
CA GLY A 80 23.84 -1.39 1.14
C GLY A 80 23.94 -1.37 -0.38
N ALA A 81 22.99 -2.02 -1.05
CA ALA A 81 22.95 -2.06 -2.51
C ALA A 81 22.84 -0.67 -3.15
N LEU A 82 22.05 0.23 -2.57
CA LEU A 82 21.95 1.61 -3.09
C LEU A 82 23.16 2.47 -2.73
N SER A 83 23.84 2.20 -1.61
CA SER A 83 25.10 2.86 -1.26
C SER A 83 26.20 2.48 -2.25
N ASP A 84 26.28 1.20 -2.64
CA ASP A 84 27.24 0.72 -3.65
C ASP A 84 27.01 1.37 -5.03
N LEU A 85 25.76 1.75 -5.32
CA LEU A 85 25.40 2.50 -6.53
C LEU A 85 25.58 4.03 -6.38
N GLY A 86 25.92 4.54 -5.20
CA GLY A 86 26.05 5.96 -4.91
C GLY A 86 24.72 6.72 -4.95
N LEU A 87 23.62 6.06 -4.57
CA LEU A 87 22.25 6.60 -4.64
C LEU A 87 21.61 6.79 -3.26
N HIS A 88 22.17 6.16 -2.21
CA HIS A 88 21.53 6.07 -0.90
C HIS A 88 21.39 7.42 -0.19
N GLU A 89 22.45 8.23 -0.15
CA GLU A 89 22.47 9.49 0.60
C GLU A 89 21.45 10.49 0.05
N ASP A 90 21.45 10.72 -1.27
CA ASP A 90 20.48 11.61 -1.92
C ASP A 90 19.04 11.06 -1.80
N LEU A 91 18.86 9.74 -1.91
CA LEU A 91 17.55 9.12 -1.68
C LEU A 91 17.08 9.37 -0.24
N HIS A 92 17.96 9.19 0.75
CA HIS A 92 17.66 9.43 2.15
C HIS A 92 17.30 10.89 2.39
N ALA A 93 18.05 11.84 1.83
CA ALA A 93 17.76 13.26 1.92
C ALA A 93 16.38 13.62 1.36
N VAL A 94 16.03 13.11 0.18
CA VAL A 94 14.70 13.31 -0.42
C VAL A 94 13.61 12.73 0.48
N LEU A 95 13.81 11.54 1.03
CA LEU A 95 12.83 10.91 1.93
C LEU A 95 12.75 11.61 3.31
N GLN A 96 13.84 12.26 3.74
CA GLN A 96 13.92 13.07 4.94
C GLN A 96 13.12 14.36 4.79
N VAL A 97 13.24 15.04 3.64
CA VAL A 97 12.38 16.19 3.27
C VAL A 97 10.92 15.77 3.22
N LEU A 98 10.62 14.54 2.84
CA LEU A 98 9.27 14.00 2.89
C LEU A 98 8.86 13.49 4.29
N GLY A 99 9.73 13.52 5.30
CA GLY A 99 9.42 13.01 6.64
C GLY A 99 9.02 11.52 6.66
N ILE A 100 9.54 10.72 5.73
CA ILE A 100 9.31 9.27 5.60
C ILE A 100 10.59 8.46 5.59
N ALA A 101 11.74 9.05 5.95
CA ALA A 101 13.02 8.38 5.96
C ALA A 101 13.04 7.15 6.89
N ASP A 102 12.37 7.20 8.04
CA ASP A 102 12.35 6.09 8.99
C ASP A 102 11.47 4.91 8.53
N LEU A 103 10.50 5.16 7.65
CA LEU A 103 9.59 4.14 7.14
C LEU A 103 10.25 3.11 6.22
N TYR A 104 11.31 3.51 5.49
CA TYR A 104 11.86 2.65 4.44
C TYR A 104 12.93 1.66 4.94
N HIS A 105 13.50 1.91 6.12
CA HIS A 105 14.53 1.06 6.75
C HIS A 105 13.95 -0.01 7.68
N ARG A 106 12.71 0.14 8.14
CA ARG A 106 12.11 -0.76 9.13
C ARG A 106 11.26 -1.84 8.46
N THR A 107 11.82 -3.05 8.37
CA THR A 107 11.05 -4.24 7.99
C THR A 107 10.27 -4.74 9.20
N HIS A 108 9.01 -5.15 8.97
CA HIS A 108 8.17 -5.68 10.04
C HIS A 108 7.35 -6.90 9.58
N PRO A 109 7.20 -7.92 10.46
CA PRO A 109 6.41 -9.13 10.16
C PRO A 109 4.90 -9.01 10.50
N LEU A 110 4.06 -9.55 9.62
CA LEU A 110 2.58 -9.52 9.40
C LEU A 110 1.60 -9.89 10.54
N TYR A 111 0.47 -9.15 10.80
CA TYR A 111 -0.66 -9.55 11.73
C TYR A 111 -2.05 -8.82 11.64
N PRO A 112 -3.02 -9.17 10.79
CA PRO A 112 -4.19 -8.31 10.46
C PRO A 112 -5.21 -8.02 11.58
N ASP A 113 -5.41 -6.74 11.96
CA ASP A 113 -6.70 -6.14 12.40
C ASP A 113 -6.70 -4.59 12.46
N LEU A 114 -7.67 -3.92 11.80
CA LEU A 114 -7.68 -2.45 11.57
C LEU A 114 -8.97 -1.78 12.09
N HIS A 115 -8.87 -1.16 13.27
CA HIS A 115 -9.79 -0.09 13.70
C HIS A 115 -9.28 1.28 13.22
N SER A 116 -10.11 2.32 13.30
CA SER A 116 -9.76 3.67 12.83
C SER A 116 -8.56 4.23 13.59
N ILE A 117 -7.50 4.58 12.86
CA ILE A 117 -6.26 5.14 13.42
C ILE A 117 -6.24 6.64 13.12
N SER A 118 -5.96 7.47 14.12
CA SER A 118 -5.81 8.91 13.91
C SER A 118 -4.50 9.22 13.18
N LEU A 119 -4.45 10.36 12.48
CA LEU A 119 -3.21 10.83 11.85
C LEU A 119 -2.09 11.03 12.88
N GLU A 120 -2.42 11.56 14.05
CA GLU A 120 -1.46 11.73 15.15
C GLU A 120 -0.86 10.40 15.61
N THR A 121 -1.69 9.36 15.75
CA THR A 121 -1.25 8.01 16.11
C THR A 121 -0.32 7.44 15.03
N LEU A 122 -0.64 7.63 13.75
CA LEU A 122 0.22 7.18 12.66
C LEU A 122 1.56 7.92 12.64
N THR A 123 1.55 9.24 12.77
CA THR A 123 2.77 10.07 12.84
C THR A 123 3.67 9.60 13.98
N LYS A 124 3.10 9.25 15.13
CA LYS A 124 3.84 8.70 16.26
C LYS A 124 4.42 7.31 15.98
N ILE A 125 3.64 6.41 15.39
CA ILE A 125 4.06 5.03 15.11
C ILE A 125 5.19 4.97 14.08
N TYR A 126 5.11 5.83 13.07
CA TYR A 126 6.05 5.88 11.96
C TYR A 126 7.09 6.99 12.06
N GLU A 127 7.15 7.69 13.19
CA GLU A 127 8.11 8.77 13.47
C GLU A 127 8.12 9.87 12.39
N MET A 128 6.97 10.09 11.75
CA MET A 128 6.85 11.09 10.68
C MET A 128 6.93 12.50 11.24
N SER A 129 7.46 13.45 10.46
CA SER A 129 7.52 14.84 10.91
C SER A 129 6.11 15.46 11.09
N LYS A 130 5.89 16.12 12.24
CA LYS A 130 4.61 16.77 12.59
C LYS A 130 4.26 17.92 11.64
N GLU A 131 5.25 18.58 11.06
CA GLU A 131 5.06 19.72 10.14
C GLU A 131 4.22 19.35 8.93
N TYR A 132 4.27 18.08 8.51
CA TYR A 132 3.51 17.61 7.38
C TYR A 132 2.07 17.22 7.74
N THR A 133 1.67 17.10 9.01
CA THR A 133 0.38 16.50 9.42
C THR A 133 -0.88 17.33 9.15
N GLN A 134 -0.76 18.59 8.74
CA GLN A 134 -1.92 19.51 8.66
C GLN A 134 -2.54 19.62 7.27
N THR A 135 -2.21 18.72 6.34
CA THR A 135 -2.34 19.05 4.92
C THR A 135 -2.91 17.89 4.06
N SER A 136 -3.84 18.19 3.13
CA SER A 136 -4.46 17.27 2.14
C SER A 136 -4.09 17.52 0.67
N PHE A 137 -4.03 16.47 -0.16
CA PHE A 137 -3.79 16.55 -1.61
C PHE A 137 -4.48 17.73 -2.32
N PRO A 138 -3.72 18.71 -2.85
CA PRO A 138 -4.32 19.71 -3.70
C PRO A 138 -4.80 19.04 -4.99
N ARG A 139 -6.06 19.29 -5.34
CA ARG A 139 -6.66 18.78 -6.61
C ARG A 139 -5.87 19.25 -7.84
N MET A 140 -5.19 20.38 -7.73
CA MET A 140 -4.44 21.02 -8.80
C MET A 140 -2.97 21.10 -8.40
N PHE A 141 -2.09 20.51 -9.22
CA PHE A 141 -0.64 20.67 -9.10
C PHE A 141 -0.16 21.60 -10.20
N ILE A 142 -0.06 22.89 -9.91
CA ILE A 142 0.29 23.90 -10.91
C ILE A 142 1.64 23.61 -11.61
N PRO A 143 2.72 23.21 -10.90
CA PRO A 143 4.00 22.96 -11.56
C PRO A 143 4.12 21.58 -12.23
N GLU A 144 3.05 20.78 -12.30
CA GLU A 144 3.08 19.38 -12.77
C GLU A 144 3.85 19.18 -14.07
N GLN A 145 3.53 19.96 -15.11
CA GLN A 145 4.19 19.81 -16.40
C GLN A 145 5.59 20.43 -16.44
N ALA A 146 5.78 21.55 -15.74
CA ALA A 146 7.09 22.20 -15.67
C ALA A 146 8.11 21.30 -14.98
N PHE A 147 7.73 20.73 -13.83
CA PHE A 147 8.55 19.78 -13.10
C PHE A 147 8.76 18.48 -13.89
N TRP A 148 7.74 17.92 -14.54
CA TRP A 148 7.92 16.71 -15.35
C TRP A 148 8.92 16.89 -16.48
N LYS A 149 8.80 17.98 -17.24
CA LYS A 149 9.73 18.27 -18.34
C LYS A 149 11.16 18.49 -17.85
N PHE A 150 11.31 18.88 -16.58
CA PHE A 150 12.60 19.05 -15.95
C PHE A 150 13.25 17.73 -15.54
N ILE A 151 12.48 16.71 -15.13
CA ILE A 151 13.06 15.45 -14.64
C ILE A 151 12.91 14.26 -15.60
N ALA A 152 12.08 14.40 -16.62
CA ALA A 152 11.65 13.28 -17.45
C ALA A 152 11.50 13.62 -18.93
N SER A 153 11.52 12.57 -19.74
CA SER A 153 11.18 12.65 -21.16
C SER A 153 9.65 12.61 -21.39
N ARG A 154 9.19 13.30 -22.45
CA ARG A 154 7.77 13.43 -22.88
C ARG A 154 6.89 14.23 -21.93
N ASP A 155 5.65 14.51 -22.32
CA ASP A 155 4.68 15.21 -21.48
C ASP A 155 4.12 14.31 -20.36
N PHE A 156 3.79 14.91 -19.22
CA PHE A 156 3.14 14.21 -18.14
C PHE A 156 1.68 13.93 -18.48
N LYS A 157 1.25 12.70 -18.22
CA LYS A 157 -0.17 12.34 -18.14
C LYS A 157 -0.32 11.32 -17.02
N SER A 158 -1.05 11.70 -15.96
CA SER A 158 -1.29 10.84 -14.79
C SER A 158 -1.74 9.43 -15.20
N ARG A 159 -1.18 8.41 -14.54
CA ARG A 159 -1.39 6.97 -14.82
C ARG A 159 -0.91 6.48 -16.19
N SER A 160 -0.42 7.36 -17.06
CA SER A 160 0.11 7.01 -18.39
C SER A 160 1.63 7.22 -18.46
N ALA A 161 2.12 8.27 -17.81
CA ALA A 161 3.53 8.61 -17.65
C ALA A 161 4.29 7.44 -16.99
N SER A 162 5.44 7.07 -17.55
CA SER A 162 6.25 5.95 -17.09
C SER A 162 7.36 6.44 -16.16
N GLN A 163 7.65 5.72 -15.08
CA GLN A 163 8.85 5.95 -14.27
C GLN A 163 10.13 5.80 -15.10
N SER A 164 10.10 5.01 -16.17
CA SER A 164 11.24 4.88 -17.10
C SER A 164 11.58 6.15 -17.85
N HIS A 165 10.67 7.14 -17.86
CA HIS A 165 10.93 8.44 -18.46
C HIS A 165 11.73 9.35 -17.53
N ILE A 166 11.73 9.10 -16.21
CA ILE A 166 12.52 9.87 -15.25
C ILE A 166 13.99 9.58 -15.49
N CYS A 167 14.76 10.63 -15.77
CA CYS A 167 16.16 10.53 -16.15
C CYS A 167 17.04 10.30 -14.93
N ASN A 168 16.90 11.11 -13.88
CA ASN A 168 17.74 11.01 -12.70
C ASN A 168 17.50 9.69 -11.93
N PRO A 169 18.55 8.90 -11.64
CA PRO A 169 18.41 7.59 -10.99
C PRO A 169 17.86 7.69 -9.57
N VAL A 170 18.26 8.70 -8.78
CA VAL A 170 17.77 8.91 -7.42
C VAL A 170 16.26 9.18 -7.48
N LEU A 171 15.81 10.14 -8.28
CA LEU A 171 14.38 10.45 -8.41
C LEU A 171 13.55 9.29 -8.93
N ARG A 172 14.08 8.51 -9.87
CA ARG A 172 13.39 7.32 -10.37
C ARG A 172 13.25 6.24 -9.30
N ILE A 173 14.27 6.06 -8.45
CA ILE A 173 14.20 5.13 -7.31
C ILE A 173 13.28 5.69 -6.23
N THR A 174 13.30 7.00 -5.93
CA THR A 174 12.34 7.63 -5.02
C THR A 174 10.91 7.37 -5.49
N ALA A 175 10.63 7.52 -6.79
CA ALA A 175 9.32 7.22 -7.36
C ALA A 175 8.92 5.75 -7.09
N LYS A 176 9.89 4.84 -7.21
CA LYS A 176 9.72 3.41 -6.92
C LYS A 176 9.40 3.15 -5.45
N VAL A 177 10.13 3.79 -4.54
CA VAL A 177 9.90 3.71 -3.09
C VAL A 177 8.50 4.21 -2.77
N LEU A 178 8.13 5.40 -3.24
CA LEU A 178 6.80 5.97 -3.04
C LEU A 178 5.69 5.03 -3.53
N SER A 179 5.84 4.46 -4.73
CA SER A 179 4.85 3.51 -5.28
C SER A 179 4.64 2.27 -4.41
N ASN A 180 5.70 1.75 -3.78
CA ASN A 180 5.62 0.56 -2.94
C ASN A 180 5.13 0.91 -1.52
N LEU A 181 5.64 2.00 -0.94
CA LEU A 181 5.50 2.33 0.46
C LEU A 181 4.21 3.12 0.77
N LEU A 182 3.95 4.20 0.04
CA LEU A 182 2.82 5.10 0.33
C LEU A 182 1.58 4.81 -0.52
N PHE A 183 1.77 4.27 -1.72
CA PHE A 183 0.67 3.99 -2.65
C PHE A 183 0.37 2.49 -2.79
N THR A 184 1.26 1.60 -2.34
CA THR A 184 1.12 0.13 -2.34
C THR A 184 0.62 -0.45 -3.67
N LYS A 185 1.19 0.04 -4.76
CA LYS A 185 0.71 -0.28 -6.10
C LYS A 185 1.12 -1.69 -6.53
N ASP A 186 0.16 -2.39 -7.16
CA ASP A 186 0.42 -3.67 -7.84
C ASP A 186 1.46 -3.54 -8.96
N GLN A 187 1.42 -2.42 -9.68
CA GLN A 187 2.38 -2.06 -10.72
C GLN A 187 2.95 -0.67 -10.45
N THR A 188 4.26 -0.63 -10.22
CA THR A 188 4.98 0.60 -9.91
C THR A 188 5.49 1.32 -11.15
N SER A 189 5.16 0.88 -12.37
CA SER A 189 5.73 1.44 -13.61
C SER A 189 5.18 2.81 -14.00
N LYS A 190 3.96 3.16 -13.58
CA LYS A 190 3.29 4.41 -13.97
C LYS A 190 3.35 5.44 -12.86
N VAL A 191 3.49 6.72 -13.20
CA VAL A 191 3.48 7.81 -12.22
C VAL A 191 2.07 8.42 -12.14
N THR A 192 1.56 8.53 -10.92
CA THR A 192 0.30 9.22 -10.59
C THR A 192 0.59 10.67 -10.19
N GLN A 193 -0.45 11.51 -10.21
CA GLN A 193 -0.35 12.90 -9.75
C GLN A 193 0.14 13.01 -8.29
N GLY A 194 -0.29 12.10 -7.41
CA GLY A 194 0.17 12.08 -6.02
C GLY A 194 1.66 11.76 -5.90
N GLU A 195 2.15 10.75 -6.62
CA GLU A 195 3.59 10.43 -6.66
C GLU A 195 4.41 11.59 -7.23
N MET A 196 3.87 12.25 -8.25
CA MET A 196 4.51 13.40 -8.88
C MET A 196 4.65 14.61 -7.94
N GLN A 197 3.60 14.92 -7.19
CA GLN A 197 3.64 15.96 -6.16
C GLN A 197 4.69 15.64 -5.09
N MET A 198 4.71 14.41 -4.59
CA MET A 198 5.67 13.97 -3.57
C MET A 198 7.11 14.08 -4.08
N LEU A 199 7.38 13.68 -5.34
CA LEU A 199 8.71 13.84 -5.93
C LEU A 199 9.16 15.30 -6.00
N CYS A 200 8.27 16.20 -6.40
CA CYS A 200 8.59 17.63 -6.49
C CYS A 200 8.87 18.26 -5.13
N VAL A 201 8.14 17.85 -4.10
CA VAL A 201 8.38 18.32 -2.73
C VAL A 201 9.72 17.79 -2.22
N GLY A 202 10.02 16.53 -2.50
CA GLY A 202 11.26 15.90 -2.06
C GLY A 202 12.54 16.57 -2.59
N VAL A 203 12.43 17.43 -3.60
CA VAL A 203 13.53 18.27 -4.12
C VAL A 203 13.21 19.77 -4.10
N GLU A 204 12.26 20.19 -3.25
CA GLU A 204 11.77 21.57 -3.25
C GLU A 204 12.86 22.57 -2.87
N ASP A 205 13.75 22.20 -1.95
CA ASP A 205 14.82 23.06 -1.46
C ASP A 205 15.87 23.30 -2.55
N GLU A 206 16.21 22.26 -3.31
CA GLU A 206 17.11 22.33 -4.47
C GLU A 206 16.49 23.21 -5.58
N LEU A 207 15.20 23.05 -5.86
CA LEU A 207 14.50 23.86 -6.86
C LEU A 207 14.44 25.34 -6.47
N LYS A 208 14.18 25.65 -5.19
CA LYS A 208 14.13 27.03 -4.66
C LYS A 208 15.50 27.69 -4.69
N SER A 209 16.54 26.98 -4.27
CA SER A 209 17.90 27.52 -4.21
C SER A 209 18.43 27.97 -5.57
N SER A 210 17.91 27.38 -6.65
CA SER A 210 18.48 27.50 -7.99
C SER A 210 17.74 28.47 -8.93
N ALA A 211 16.65 29.09 -8.48
CA ALA A 211 15.88 30.09 -9.24
C ALA A 211 15.45 29.65 -10.67
N ILE A 212 15.22 28.35 -10.89
CA ILE A 212 14.88 27.77 -12.22
C ILE A 212 13.49 28.23 -12.72
N GLY A 213 12.69 28.91 -11.89
CA GLY A 213 11.38 29.43 -12.27
C GLY A 213 10.27 28.36 -12.27
N ILE A 214 10.56 27.14 -11.80
CA ILE A 214 9.54 26.15 -11.48
C ILE A 214 8.85 26.63 -10.19
N LEU A 215 7.56 26.96 -10.29
CA LEU A 215 6.77 27.39 -9.14
C LEU A 215 6.68 26.25 -8.12
N THR A 216 7.40 26.35 -7.02
CA THR A 216 7.20 25.46 -5.88
C THR A 216 5.95 25.92 -5.13
N ALA A 217 4.93 25.08 -5.07
CA ALA A 217 3.79 25.31 -4.19
C ALA A 217 4.08 24.60 -2.87
N PRO A 218 3.96 25.27 -1.70
CA PRO A 218 4.18 24.62 -0.42
C PRO A 218 3.30 23.39 -0.32
N MET A 219 3.89 22.30 0.19
CA MET A 219 3.22 21.02 0.33
C MET A 219 1.97 21.18 1.19
N ILE A 220 0.81 21.12 0.55
CA ILE A 220 -0.46 20.96 1.25
C ILE A 220 -0.75 19.46 1.43
N THR A 221 0.17 18.50 1.33
CA THR A 221 -0.16 17.08 1.57
C THR A 221 0.70 16.47 2.67
N SER A 222 0.12 15.84 3.68
CA SER A 222 0.91 15.03 4.61
C SER A 222 1.23 13.68 4.00
N PRO A 223 2.48 13.20 4.01
CA PRO A 223 2.80 11.81 3.72
C PRO A 223 2.04 10.85 4.64
N GLY A 224 1.72 11.29 5.88
CA GLY A 224 0.88 10.54 6.81
C GLY A 224 -0.57 10.45 6.35
N CYS A 225 -1.12 11.54 5.80
CA CYS A 225 -2.45 11.54 5.17
C CYS A 225 -2.50 10.62 3.95
N VAL A 226 -1.42 10.54 3.16
CA VAL A 226 -1.33 9.60 2.03
C VAL A 226 -1.43 8.16 2.53
N LEU A 227 -0.68 7.84 3.59
CA LEU A 227 -0.69 6.52 4.22
C LEU A 227 -2.06 6.19 4.84
N VAL A 228 -2.71 7.13 5.53
CA VAL A 228 -4.09 7.01 6.01
C VAL A 228 -5.04 6.69 4.85
N GLN A 229 -4.99 7.51 3.80
CA GLN A 229 -5.91 7.38 2.67
C GLN A 229 -5.73 6.04 1.98
N MET A 230 -4.50 5.55 1.86
CA MET A 230 -4.20 4.22 1.35
C MET A 230 -4.87 3.13 2.21
N PHE A 231 -4.79 3.19 3.54
CA PHE A 231 -5.50 2.23 4.41
C PHE A 231 -7.03 2.35 4.30
N VAL A 232 -7.57 3.57 4.16
CA VAL A 232 -9.01 3.81 3.95
C VAL A 232 -9.49 3.22 2.62
N ASP A 233 -8.77 3.48 1.54
CA ASP A 233 -9.07 2.95 0.21
C ASP A 233 -9.00 1.42 0.20
N LYS A 234 -8.01 0.84 0.90
CA LYS A 234 -7.90 -0.60 1.10
C LYS A 234 -9.11 -1.16 1.85
N LYS A 235 -9.49 -0.56 2.98
CA LYS A 235 -10.70 -0.94 3.73
C LYS A 235 -11.93 -0.89 2.83
N ALA A 236 -12.09 0.18 2.04
CA ALA A 236 -13.20 0.29 1.10
C ALA A 236 -13.19 -0.81 0.02
N ARG A 237 -12.01 -1.27 -0.43
CA ARG A 237 -11.89 -2.39 -1.37
C ARG A 237 -12.24 -3.73 -0.73
N VAL A 238 -11.90 -3.94 0.54
CA VAL A 238 -12.32 -5.11 1.33
C VAL A 238 -13.84 -5.15 1.46
N VAL A 239 -14.45 -4.02 1.82
CA VAL A 239 -15.92 -3.87 1.93
C VAL A 239 -16.61 -4.21 0.62
N LYS A 240 -16.01 -3.81 -0.51
CA LYS A 240 -16.55 -4.09 -1.86
C LYS A 240 -16.23 -5.50 -2.38
N GLY A 241 -15.47 -6.33 -1.67
CA GLY A 241 -15.03 -7.64 -2.19
C GLY A 241 -14.09 -7.54 -3.39
N SER A 242 -13.40 -6.42 -3.55
CA SER A 242 -12.59 -6.08 -4.75
C SER A 242 -11.08 -6.08 -4.50
N LEU A 243 -10.65 -6.35 -3.26
CA LEU A 243 -9.26 -6.53 -2.92
C LEU A 243 -8.83 -7.94 -3.37
N LYS A 244 -7.86 -8.01 -4.30
CA LYS A 244 -7.31 -9.28 -4.82
C LYS A 244 -5.85 -9.48 -4.47
N LYS A 245 -5.14 -8.37 -4.27
CA LYS A 245 -3.72 -8.29 -3.99
C LYS A 245 -3.48 -7.17 -3.01
N ASP A 246 -2.52 -7.36 -2.12
CA ASP A 246 -2.09 -6.37 -1.16
C ASP A 246 -0.57 -6.46 -0.91
N ARG A 247 0.08 -5.31 -0.81
CA ARG A 247 1.52 -5.16 -0.54
C ARG A 247 1.82 -4.31 0.68
N SER A 248 0.78 -3.90 1.42
CA SER A 248 0.87 -2.93 2.52
C SER A 248 1.15 -3.57 3.88
N GLU A 249 1.36 -4.87 3.92
CA GLU A 249 1.20 -5.64 5.16
C GLU A 249 2.30 -5.42 6.19
N SER A 250 3.56 -5.26 5.77
CA SER A 250 4.64 -4.91 6.69
C SER A 250 4.44 -3.52 7.30
N LEU A 251 3.69 -2.64 6.63
CA LEU A 251 3.28 -1.34 7.21
C LEU A 251 2.22 -1.54 8.29
N LEU A 252 1.43 -2.60 8.23
CA LEU A 252 0.41 -2.81 9.25
C LEU A 252 0.98 -3.27 10.59
N THR A 253 2.13 -3.96 10.60
CA THR A 253 2.70 -4.54 11.81
C THR A 253 2.98 -3.54 12.94
N PRO A 254 3.60 -2.37 12.71
CA PRO A 254 3.73 -1.35 13.74
C PRO A 254 2.40 -0.94 14.35
N LEU A 255 1.32 -0.92 13.56
CA LEU A 255 -0.02 -0.61 14.03
C LEU A 255 -0.51 -1.68 14.98
N PHE A 256 -0.37 -2.95 14.62
CA PHE A 256 -0.80 -4.08 15.46
C PHE A 256 -0.08 -4.11 16.81
N ARG A 257 1.24 -3.87 16.80
CA ARG A 257 2.03 -3.74 18.04
C ARG A 257 1.58 -2.55 18.88
N HIS A 258 1.26 -1.42 18.24
CA HIS A 258 0.80 -0.23 18.94
C HIS A 258 -0.56 -0.44 19.63
N PHE A 259 -1.44 -1.25 19.03
CA PHE A 259 -2.73 -1.62 19.60
C PHE A 259 -2.66 -2.85 20.52
N GLU A 260 -1.46 -3.28 20.90
CA GLU A 260 -1.24 -4.40 21.84
C GLU A 260 -1.92 -5.71 21.40
N LEU A 261 -2.07 -5.92 20.08
CA LEU A 261 -2.55 -7.19 19.57
C LEU A 261 -1.50 -8.26 19.86
N ASP A 262 -1.94 -9.40 20.41
CA ASP A 262 -1.06 -10.55 20.61
C ASP A 262 -0.76 -11.19 19.26
N ILE A 263 0.34 -10.72 18.68
CA ILE A 263 0.84 -11.20 17.40
C ILE A 263 1.64 -12.50 17.54
N SER A 264 2.02 -12.92 18.75
CA SER A 264 2.88 -14.09 18.94
C SER A 264 2.24 -15.42 18.55
N VAL A 265 0.91 -15.43 18.38
CA VAL A 265 0.11 -16.61 18.07
C VAL A 265 0.02 -16.94 16.57
N TYR A 266 0.46 -16.04 15.67
CA TYR A 266 0.38 -16.27 14.22
C TYR A 266 1.74 -16.59 13.59
N GLN A 267 1.73 -17.34 12.48
CA GLN A 267 2.95 -17.68 11.74
C GLN A 267 3.57 -16.42 11.09
N CYS A 268 4.82 -16.15 11.45
CA CYS A 268 5.62 -15.06 10.90
C CYS A 268 6.22 -15.46 9.54
N ASN A 269 5.97 -14.67 8.50
CA ASN A 269 6.75 -14.74 7.26
C ASN A 269 7.90 -13.73 7.33
N GLU A 270 9.13 -14.24 7.46
CA GLU A 270 10.35 -13.43 7.54
C GLU A 270 10.86 -12.96 6.17
N THR A 271 10.19 -13.33 5.07
CA THR A 271 10.63 -12.98 3.72
C THR A 271 10.39 -11.50 3.45
N ALA A 272 11.41 -10.68 3.70
CA ALA A 272 11.43 -9.28 3.29
C ALA A 272 11.72 -9.16 1.78
N ALA A 273 11.04 -8.23 1.12
CA ALA A 273 11.34 -7.84 -0.25
C ALA A 273 12.09 -6.52 -0.26
N PHE A 274 13.09 -6.42 -1.13
CA PHE A 274 13.95 -5.25 -1.21
C PHE A 274 14.05 -4.68 -2.63
N ILE A 275 14.23 -3.38 -2.72
CA ILE A 275 14.66 -2.64 -3.90
C ILE A 275 16.19 -2.74 -3.93
N ASP A 276 16.67 -3.93 -4.26
CA ASP A 276 18.08 -4.30 -4.42
C ASP A 276 18.48 -4.34 -5.90
N VAL A 277 19.74 -4.68 -6.19
CA VAL A 277 20.24 -4.77 -7.58
C VAL A 277 19.41 -5.76 -8.43
N PRO A 278 19.12 -7.00 -8.00
CA PRO A 278 18.22 -7.91 -8.72
C PRO A 278 16.85 -7.31 -9.04
N TYR A 279 16.23 -6.62 -8.08
CA TYR A 279 14.94 -5.95 -8.27
C TYR A 279 15.04 -4.84 -9.32
N LEU A 280 16.10 -4.03 -9.28
CA LEU A 280 16.32 -2.95 -10.23
C LEU A 280 16.59 -3.47 -11.65
N ILE A 281 17.28 -4.62 -11.79
CA ILE A 281 17.46 -5.30 -13.08
C ILE A 281 16.12 -5.82 -13.61
N ASN A 282 15.32 -6.48 -12.76
CA ASN A 282 13.99 -6.97 -13.13
C ASN A 282 13.06 -5.83 -13.57
N CYS A 283 13.18 -4.66 -12.92
CA CYS A 283 12.44 -3.46 -13.28
C CYS A 283 12.98 -2.72 -14.51
N GLN A 284 14.03 -3.23 -15.18
CA GLN A 284 14.69 -2.58 -16.32
C GLN A 284 15.17 -1.15 -15.98
N ILE A 285 15.57 -0.95 -14.72
CA ILE A 285 16.24 0.27 -14.26
C ILE A 285 17.74 0.10 -14.53
N LEU A 286 18.27 -1.08 -14.19
CA LEU A 286 19.63 -1.47 -14.51
C LEU A 286 19.65 -2.53 -15.62
N ARG A 287 20.67 -2.48 -16.49
CA ARG A 287 20.94 -3.50 -17.52
C ARG A 287 21.86 -4.63 -17.00
N GLY A 288 22.45 -4.43 -15.83
CA GLY A 288 23.35 -5.35 -15.13
C GLY A 288 23.56 -4.80 -13.72
N GLU A 289 24.66 -5.14 -13.07
CA GLU A 289 24.84 -4.75 -11.66
C GLU A 289 25.03 -3.25 -11.46
N THR A 290 25.69 -2.57 -12.40
CA THR A 290 26.10 -1.16 -12.22
C THR A 290 25.73 -0.26 -13.41
N THR A 291 24.91 -0.74 -14.35
CA THR A 291 24.63 0.02 -15.58
C THR A 291 23.21 0.55 -15.57
N TYR A 292 23.06 1.83 -15.23
CA TYR A 292 21.78 2.53 -15.23
C TYR A 292 21.31 2.82 -16.65
N SER A 293 20.00 2.72 -16.87
CA SER A 293 19.36 2.91 -18.17
C SER A 293 18.22 3.92 -18.07
N PHE A 294 18.18 4.88 -18.99
CA PHE A 294 17.16 5.94 -19.01
C PHE A 294 16.90 6.39 -20.45
N LEU A 295 15.83 7.16 -20.65
CA LEU A 295 15.42 7.65 -21.96
C LEU A 295 15.86 9.09 -22.17
N SER A 296 16.51 9.37 -23.30
CA SER A 296 16.77 10.74 -23.74
C SER A 296 15.48 11.48 -24.10
N GLN A 297 15.56 12.80 -24.29
CA GLN A 297 14.42 13.60 -24.76
C GLN A 297 13.88 13.11 -26.12
N ASP A 298 14.75 12.62 -27.00
CA ASP A 298 14.38 12.03 -28.29
C ASP A 298 13.85 10.59 -28.19
N GLY A 299 13.76 10.04 -26.97
CA GLY A 299 13.26 8.69 -26.72
C GLY A 299 14.27 7.57 -27.02
N ARG A 300 15.56 7.87 -27.10
CA ARG A 300 16.62 6.86 -27.23
C ARG A 300 17.05 6.35 -25.85
N ASN A 301 17.32 5.06 -25.74
CA ASN A 301 17.89 4.51 -24.50
C ASN A 301 19.35 4.94 -24.37
N LEU A 302 19.68 5.59 -23.27
CA LEU A 302 21.02 5.97 -22.84
C LEU A 302 21.42 5.14 -21.62
N TYR A 303 22.73 5.01 -21.42
CA TYR A 303 23.29 4.21 -20.35
C TYR A 303 24.45 4.94 -19.67
N CYS A 304 24.55 4.82 -18.35
CA CYS A 304 25.72 5.26 -17.59
C CYS A 304 26.11 4.21 -16.55
N LYS A 305 27.39 4.19 -16.17
CA LYS A 305 27.94 3.30 -15.14
C LYS A 305 27.86 3.96 -13.79
N MET A 306 27.25 3.32 -12.80
CA MET A 306 27.14 3.81 -11.41
C MET A 306 28.26 3.22 -10.52
N PRO A 307 28.70 3.93 -9.47
CA PRO A 307 28.31 5.29 -9.08
C PRO A 307 28.86 6.38 -10.02
N GLN A 308 28.14 7.50 -10.16
CA GLN A 308 28.57 8.68 -10.95
C GLN A 308 28.49 9.98 -10.12
N PRO A 309 29.33 10.11 -9.09
CA PRO A 309 29.22 11.19 -8.11
C PRO A 309 29.41 12.60 -8.69
N ASN A 310 29.93 12.72 -9.92
CA ASN A 310 30.12 14.03 -10.55
C ASN A 310 28.83 14.61 -11.14
N ILE A 311 27.81 13.78 -11.42
CA ILE A 311 26.62 14.19 -12.18
C ILE A 311 25.29 13.61 -11.66
N THR A 312 25.33 12.81 -10.60
CA THR A 312 24.11 12.24 -9.96
C THR A 312 23.65 12.92 -8.67
N PRO A 313 24.50 13.60 -7.86
CA PRO A 313 24.06 14.20 -6.60
C PRO A 313 22.97 15.25 -6.81
N LEU A 314 21.94 15.25 -5.96
CA LEU A 314 20.81 16.19 -6.08
C LEU A 314 21.15 17.59 -5.54
N SER A 315 22.22 17.72 -4.76
CA SER A 315 22.72 19.01 -4.26
C SER A 315 23.03 20.02 -5.37
N ASP A 316 23.29 19.54 -6.58
CA ASP A 316 23.33 20.37 -7.79
C ASP A 316 22.04 20.15 -8.59
N VAL A 317 21.27 21.22 -8.73
CA VAL A 317 20.01 21.22 -9.47
C VAL A 317 20.15 20.80 -10.93
N THR A 318 21.33 20.97 -11.53
CA THR A 318 21.57 20.55 -12.91
C THR A 318 21.53 19.03 -13.03
N ASN A 319 21.89 18.30 -11.97
CA ASN A 319 21.80 16.84 -11.91
C ASN A 319 20.36 16.35 -11.73
N ILE A 320 19.44 17.18 -11.24
CA ILE A 320 18.01 16.89 -11.27
C ILE A 320 17.54 16.75 -12.72
N TYR A 321 18.03 17.64 -13.60
CA TYR A 321 17.97 17.51 -15.06
C TYR A 321 19.08 16.56 -15.55
N PHE A 322 19.02 15.30 -15.14
CA PHE A 322 20.09 14.32 -15.40
C PHE A 322 20.28 14.04 -16.90
N ILE A 323 21.39 14.51 -17.46
CA ILE A 323 21.93 14.12 -18.77
C ILE A 323 23.45 13.98 -18.61
N PRO A 324 24.01 12.75 -18.66
CA PRO A 324 25.46 12.57 -18.58
C PRO A 324 26.15 13.16 -19.81
N ASP A 325 27.32 13.75 -19.58
CA ASP A 325 28.22 14.13 -20.67
C ASP A 325 28.62 12.87 -21.47
N ALA A 326 28.69 13.01 -22.79
CA ALA A 326 28.91 11.92 -23.74
C ALA A 326 30.32 11.33 -23.69
#